data_AF-A0A945A802-F1
#
_entry.id   AF-A0A945A802-F1
#
_cell.length_a   1.000
_cell.length_b   1.000
_cell.length_c   1.000
_cell.angle_alpha   90.00
_cell.angle_beta   90.00
_cell.angle_gamma   90.00
#
_symmetry.space_group_name_H-M   'P 1'
#
loop_
_entity.id
_entity.type
_entity.pdbx_description
1 polymer ?
#
loop_
_entity_poly.entity_id
_entity_poly.type
_entity_poly.pdbx_seq_one_letter_code
_entity_poly.pdbx_strand_id
1 'polypeptide(L)'
;ALNAAKESATGAYIVHTALGGQWDTSKLERQVFHLEDHPTYASSTHHLTLQAEAGQTQRYLCDAIKNYGAKIGGFSNAPWAPGTIMLTKEASLQLGAHRNIDDTIWEYALRQIDRNTAPIILEEDLAIWRSGSSNTNLSLVASSLRHRFLKPYIDKTETTALFSEHILVSQIHGDLVRNALYQKNDDLDTAHQICQTIGKTADAPEICYWHGLIHRREPDFKNAHSWFQKSRNLAANNQLYQATYNFLQRAIQMPDYGDTREVALQFWQHLRNQGTWDALYFLNLCESAIENKNSDLQKLLEDIQAIEFETLFQWTFQKAIGTA
;
A
#
# COMPACT_ATOMS: atom_id res chain seq x y z
N ALA A 1 -10.83 25.47 10.94
CA ALA A 1 -11.81 25.55 9.84
C ALA A 1 -12.62 24.26 9.72
N LEU A 2 -12.01 23.11 9.42
CA LEU A 2 -12.72 21.84 9.21
C LEU A 2 -13.63 21.41 10.37
N ASN A 3 -13.13 21.45 11.62
CA ASN A 3 -13.95 21.10 12.79
C ASN A 3 -15.18 22.03 12.93
N ALA A 4 -14.99 23.35 12.80
CA ALA A 4 -16.08 24.31 12.86
C ALA A 4 -17.10 24.09 11.73
N ALA A 5 -16.64 23.85 10.50
CA ALA A 5 -17.52 23.55 9.36
C ALA A 5 -18.34 22.28 9.60
N LYS A 6 -17.71 21.22 10.13
CA LYS A 6 -18.37 19.96 10.51
C LYS A 6 -19.44 20.17 11.59
N GLU A 7 -19.12 20.93 12.63
CA GLU A 7 -20.04 21.25 13.73
C GLU A 7 -21.24 22.10 13.26
N SER A 8 -21.00 23.04 12.34
CA SER A 8 -22.05 23.89 11.78
C SER A 8 -22.88 23.23 10.66
N ALA A 9 -22.45 22.07 10.14
CA ALA A 9 -23.11 21.43 9.01
C ALA A 9 -24.54 20.97 9.37
N THR A 10 -25.51 21.32 8.53
CA THR A 10 -26.93 20.97 8.72
C THR A 10 -27.38 19.75 7.92
N GLY A 11 -26.59 19.31 6.94
CA GLY A 11 -26.91 18.15 6.09
C GLY A 11 -26.93 16.82 6.84
N ALA A 12 -27.72 15.87 6.34
CA ALA A 12 -27.76 14.50 6.86
C ALA A 12 -26.46 13.71 6.58
N TYR A 13 -25.75 14.09 5.52
CA TYR A 13 -24.50 13.49 5.09
C TYR A 13 -23.38 14.53 5.04
N ILE A 14 -22.16 14.09 5.37
CA ILE A 14 -20.95 14.92 5.43
C ILE A 14 -19.92 14.32 4.47
N VAL A 15 -19.39 15.16 3.58
CA VAL A 15 -18.26 14.83 2.72
C VAL A 15 -17.19 15.89 2.93
N HIS A 16 -15.96 15.46 3.16
CA HIS A 16 -14.81 16.36 3.21
C HIS A 16 -14.25 16.54 1.79
N THR A 17 -13.88 17.77 1.43
CA THR A 17 -13.31 18.10 0.13
C THR A 17 -12.16 19.07 0.29
N ALA A 18 -11.35 19.22 -0.76
CA ALA A 18 -10.26 20.17 -0.84
C ALA A 18 -10.30 20.90 -2.19
N LEU A 19 -9.69 22.08 -2.24
CA LEU A 19 -9.61 22.86 -3.46
C LEU A 19 -8.92 22.04 -4.57
N GLY A 20 -9.46 22.11 -5.79
CA GLY A 20 -8.91 21.40 -6.95
C GLY A 20 -9.45 19.98 -7.17
N GLY A 21 -10.26 19.44 -6.25
CA GLY A 21 -10.99 18.19 -6.49
C GLY A 21 -12.09 18.35 -7.53
N GLN A 22 -12.18 17.42 -8.47
CA GLN A 22 -13.26 17.34 -9.45
C GLN A 22 -14.12 16.12 -9.15
N TRP A 23 -15.43 16.28 -9.13
CA TRP A 23 -16.36 15.19 -8.84
C TRP A 23 -17.20 14.88 -10.07
N ASP A 24 -17.52 13.60 -10.25
CA ASP A 24 -18.60 13.21 -11.13
C ASP A 24 -19.90 13.90 -10.68
N THR A 25 -20.71 14.34 -11.63
CA THR A 25 -21.94 15.11 -11.34
C THR A 25 -22.95 14.30 -10.53
N SER A 26 -22.91 12.96 -10.63
CA SER A 26 -23.79 12.05 -9.91
C SER A 26 -23.22 11.55 -8.59
N LYS A 27 -21.98 11.92 -8.22
CA LYS A 27 -21.28 11.40 -7.03
C LYS A 27 -22.12 11.46 -5.76
N LEU A 28 -22.65 12.65 -5.43
CA LEU A 28 -23.39 12.84 -4.19
C LEU A 28 -24.68 12.02 -4.18
N GLU A 29 -25.44 12.05 -5.28
CA GLU A 29 -26.67 11.28 -5.44
C GLU A 29 -26.40 9.78 -5.26
N ARG A 30 -25.38 9.24 -5.94
CA ARG A 30 -25.02 7.82 -5.84
C ARG A 30 -24.60 7.42 -4.43
N GLN A 31 -23.75 8.21 -3.78
CA GLN A 31 -23.30 7.88 -2.42
C GLN A 31 -24.45 7.95 -1.40
N VAL A 32 -25.36 8.92 -1.54
CA VAL A 32 -26.56 9.02 -0.70
C VAL A 32 -27.48 7.83 -0.95
N PHE A 33 -27.79 7.54 -2.22
CA PHE A 33 -28.64 6.41 -2.60
C PHE A 33 -28.14 5.09 -2.02
N HIS A 34 -26.83 4.80 -2.11
CA HIS A 34 -26.26 3.59 -1.52
C HIS A 34 -26.39 3.53 0.00
N LEU A 35 -26.22 4.65 0.70
CA LEU A 35 -26.38 4.72 2.15
C LEU A 35 -27.83 4.56 2.60
N GLU A 36 -28.79 5.08 1.82
CA GLU A 36 -30.22 4.91 2.08
C GLU A 36 -30.67 3.47 1.81
N ASP A 37 -30.16 2.85 0.76
CA ASP A 37 -30.44 1.44 0.40
C ASP A 37 -29.77 0.45 1.38
N HIS A 38 -28.68 0.86 2.03
CA HIS A 38 -27.91 0.05 2.98
C HIS A 38 -27.79 0.72 4.36
N PRO A 39 -28.90 0.84 5.13
CA PRO A 39 -28.95 1.63 6.37
C PRO A 39 -28.08 1.11 7.51
N THR A 40 -27.49 -0.09 7.37
CA THR A 40 -26.50 -0.62 8.31
C THR A 40 -25.12 0.03 8.16
N TYR A 41 -24.85 0.66 7.01
CA TYR A 41 -23.61 1.38 6.76
C TYR A 41 -23.76 2.85 7.14
N ALA A 42 -22.78 3.34 7.90
CA ALA A 42 -22.73 4.73 8.33
C ALA A 42 -21.89 5.61 7.39
N SER A 43 -21.29 5.01 6.37
CA SER A 43 -20.40 5.68 5.43
C SER A 43 -20.20 4.91 4.14
N SER A 44 -19.82 5.63 3.09
CA SER A 44 -19.51 5.09 1.79
C SER A 44 -18.19 5.63 1.26
N THR A 45 -17.54 4.83 0.41
CA THR A 45 -16.34 5.23 -0.33
C THR A 45 -16.37 4.69 -1.75
N HIS A 46 -15.49 5.16 -2.61
CA HIS A 46 -15.49 4.83 -4.04
C HIS A 46 -14.07 4.90 -4.60
N HIS A 47 -13.86 4.41 -5.82
CA HIS A 47 -12.58 4.52 -6.51
C HIS A 47 -12.26 5.96 -6.89
N LEU A 48 -10.99 6.29 -7.03
CA LEU A 48 -10.54 7.65 -7.29
C LEU A 48 -9.49 7.64 -8.40
N THR A 49 -9.54 8.63 -9.28
CA THR A 49 -8.40 8.92 -10.15
C THR A 49 -7.54 10.02 -9.52
N LEU A 50 -6.26 9.73 -9.25
CA LEU A 50 -5.26 10.76 -9.02
C LEU A 50 -4.77 11.31 -10.34
N GLN A 51 -4.64 12.63 -10.43
CA GLN A 51 -4.02 13.31 -11.55
C GLN A 51 -2.80 14.10 -11.04
N ALA A 52 -1.62 13.73 -11.53
CA ALA A 52 -0.39 14.48 -11.27
C ALA A 52 -0.39 15.82 -12.02
N GLU A 53 0.42 16.77 -11.58
CA GLU A 53 0.55 18.09 -12.22
C GLU A 53 0.95 18.00 -13.70
N ALA A 54 1.77 16.99 -14.05
CA ALA A 54 2.18 16.70 -15.43
C ALA A 54 1.06 16.07 -16.29
N GLY A 55 -0.16 15.94 -15.76
CA GLY A 55 -1.34 15.41 -16.46
C GLY A 55 -1.48 13.89 -16.46
N GLN A 56 -0.48 13.16 -15.97
CA GLN A 56 -0.54 11.71 -15.79
C GLN A 56 -1.63 11.34 -14.79
N THR A 57 -2.41 10.30 -15.09
CA THR A 57 -3.48 9.81 -14.22
C THR A 57 -3.19 8.41 -13.72
N GLN A 58 -3.53 8.15 -12.46
CA GLN A 58 -3.43 6.85 -11.82
C GLN A 58 -4.73 6.56 -11.09
N ARG A 59 -5.33 5.40 -11.33
CA ARG A 59 -6.53 4.96 -10.60
C ARG A 59 -6.15 4.32 -9.28
N TYR A 60 -6.80 4.76 -8.22
CA TYR A 60 -6.68 4.23 -6.86
C TYR A 60 -7.98 3.51 -6.55
N LEU A 61 -7.87 2.18 -6.51
CA LEU A 61 -8.98 1.29 -6.27
C LEU A 61 -9.05 0.97 -4.78
N CYS A 62 -10.25 0.65 -4.31
CA CYS A 62 -10.47 0.17 -2.93
C CYS A 62 -10.11 -1.32 -2.78
N ASP A 63 -9.37 -1.88 -3.72
CA ASP A 63 -9.10 -3.32 -3.83
C ASP A 63 -8.34 -3.85 -2.63
N ALA A 64 -7.48 -3.05 -1.99
CA ALA A 64 -6.80 -3.46 -0.77
C ALA A 64 -7.81 -3.80 0.35
N ILE A 65 -8.92 -3.07 0.46
CA ILE A 65 -9.97 -3.35 1.43
C ILE A 65 -10.73 -4.63 1.05
N LYS A 66 -11.05 -4.80 -0.24
CA LYS A 66 -11.75 -6.00 -0.73
C LYS A 66 -10.90 -7.26 -0.58
N ASN A 67 -9.61 -7.17 -0.89
CA ASN A 67 -8.70 -8.29 -0.99
C ASN A 67 -8.15 -8.73 0.38
N TYR A 68 -7.95 -7.78 1.30
CA TYR A 68 -7.27 -8.02 2.57
C TYR A 68 -8.13 -7.73 3.82
N GLY A 69 -9.35 -7.22 3.64
CA GLY A 69 -10.20 -6.78 4.74
C GLY A 69 -10.00 -5.32 5.12
N ALA A 70 -10.95 -4.77 5.89
CA ALA A 70 -11.04 -3.34 6.19
C ALA A 70 -9.80 -2.81 6.91
N LYS A 71 -9.23 -3.57 7.86
CA LYS A 71 -8.06 -3.13 8.63
C LYS A 71 -6.80 -3.10 7.79
N ILE A 72 -6.45 -4.22 7.17
CA ILE A 72 -5.23 -4.30 6.35
C ILE A 72 -5.33 -3.35 5.15
N GLY A 73 -6.47 -3.35 4.44
CA GLY A 73 -6.71 -2.42 3.34
C GLY A 73 -6.71 -0.96 3.78
N GLY A 74 -7.28 -0.68 4.95
CA GLY A 74 -7.25 0.63 5.60
C GLY A 74 -5.84 1.17 5.79
N PHE A 75 -4.92 0.33 6.26
CA PHE A 75 -3.53 0.71 6.48
C PHE A 75 -2.68 0.74 5.21
N SER A 76 -3.11 0.11 4.12
CA SER A 76 -2.29 -0.13 2.91
C SER A 76 -2.38 0.96 1.84
N ASN A 77 -2.78 2.19 2.20
CA ASN A 77 -2.91 3.32 1.29
C ASN A 77 -4.10 3.19 0.30
N ALA A 78 -5.29 2.83 0.81
CA ALA A 78 -6.56 2.88 0.06
C ALA A 78 -6.87 4.34 -0.38
N PRO A 79 -7.88 4.59 -1.25
CA PRO A 79 -8.12 5.91 -1.87
C PRO A 79 -8.66 6.95 -0.87
N TRP A 80 -7.86 7.28 0.13
CA TRP A 80 -8.18 8.16 1.24
C TRP A 80 -7.86 9.61 0.90
N ALA A 81 -8.45 10.10 -0.20
CA ALA A 81 -8.27 11.46 -0.67
C ALA A 81 -9.52 12.33 -0.39
N PRO A 82 -9.38 13.66 -0.41
CA PRO A 82 -10.53 14.55 -0.31
C PRO A 82 -11.61 14.19 -1.34
N GLY A 83 -12.84 14.07 -0.86
CA GLY A 83 -14.02 13.71 -1.64
C GLY A 83 -14.38 12.23 -1.59
N THR A 84 -13.48 11.31 -1.23
CA THR A 84 -13.75 9.89 -1.40
C THR A 84 -14.66 9.27 -0.34
N ILE A 85 -14.74 9.86 0.86
CA ILE A 85 -15.58 9.34 1.96
C ILE A 85 -16.80 10.23 2.17
N MET A 86 -17.98 9.62 2.18
CA MET A 86 -19.22 10.21 2.69
C MET A 86 -19.59 9.54 4.01
N LEU A 87 -20.00 10.34 4.99
CA LEU A 87 -20.42 9.90 6.33
C LEU A 87 -21.86 10.34 6.58
N THR A 88 -22.64 9.57 7.34
CA THR A 88 -23.80 10.14 8.03
C THR A 88 -23.33 11.21 9.02
N LYS A 89 -24.14 12.22 9.27
CA LYS A 89 -23.82 13.28 10.24
C LYS A 89 -23.55 12.70 11.62
N GLU A 90 -24.33 11.71 12.03
CA GLU A 90 -24.14 11.03 13.31
C GLU A 90 -22.76 10.36 13.40
N ALA A 91 -22.38 9.55 12.41
CA ALA A 91 -21.07 8.91 12.38
C ALA A 91 -19.93 9.93 12.40
N SER A 92 -20.06 11.00 11.61
CA SER A 92 -19.08 12.09 11.55
C SER A 92 -18.84 12.77 12.90
N LEU A 93 -19.86 12.88 13.74
CA LEU A 93 -19.74 13.41 15.10
C LEU A 93 -19.05 12.42 16.05
N GLN A 94 -19.35 11.12 15.91
CA GLN A 94 -18.76 10.07 16.75
C GLN A 94 -17.24 9.89 16.53
N LEU A 95 -16.71 10.24 15.35
CA LEU A 95 -15.27 10.12 15.04
C LEU A 95 -14.39 11.17 15.73
N GLY A 96 -14.97 12.14 16.45
CA GLY A 96 -14.23 13.18 17.17
C GLY A 96 -13.65 14.26 16.24
N ALA A 97 -12.72 15.08 16.73
CA ALA A 97 -12.16 16.19 15.96
C ALA A 97 -11.09 15.74 14.95
N HIS A 98 -10.95 16.48 13.85
CA HIS A 98 -9.83 16.40 12.91
C HIS A 98 -8.53 16.84 13.61
N ARG A 99 -7.48 16.01 13.55
CA ARG A 99 -6.20 16.23 14.24
C ARG A 99 -5.00 16.25 13.31
N ASN A 100 -4.96 15.38 12.30
CA ASN A 100 -3.86 15.30 11.34
C ASN A 100 -4.30 15.95 10.02
N ILE A 101 -3.98 17.23 9.81
CA ILE A 101 -4.52 18.02 8.69
C ILE A 101 -4.19 17.38 7.33
N ASP A 102 -2.93 16.98 7.13
CA ASP A 102 -2.46 16.45 5.84
C ASP A 102 -3.07 15.07 5.52
N ASP A 103 -3.42 14.29 6.54
CA ASP A 103 -3.93 12.93 6.42
C ASP A 103 -5.36 12.77 6.96
N THR A 104 -6.13 13.87 7.00
CA THR A 104 -7.40 13.92 7.75
C THR A 104 -8.40 12.87 7.27
N ILE A 105 -8.49 12.67 5.96
CA ILE A 105 -9.41 11.69 5.37
C ILE A 105 -9.00 10.28 5.76
N TRP A 106 -7.72 9.96 5.63
CA TRP A 106 -7.19 8.65 5.94
C TRP A 106 -7.37 8.33 7.43
N GLU A 107 -7.04 9.26 8.32
CA GLU A 107 -7.26 9.06 9.75
C GLU A 107 -8.74 8.79 10.07
N TYR A 108 -9.67 9.52 9.46
CA TYR A 108 -11.09 9.28 9.67
C TYR A 108 -11.56 7.94 9.09
N ALA A 109 -11.01 7.49 7.96
CA ALA A 109 -11.26 6.15 7.45
C ALA A 109 -10.86 5.09 8.50
N LEU A 110 -9.67 5.23 9.08
CA LEU A 110 -9.17 4.29 10.09
C LEU A 110 -9.98 4.33 11.37
N ARG A 111 -10.41 5.51 11.84
CA ARG A 111 -11.28 5.61 13.02
C ARG A 111 -12.63 4.92 12.84
N GLN A 112 -13.15 4.86 11.61
CA GLN A 112 -14.37 4.11 11.30
C GLN A 112 -14.12 2.61 11.27
N ILE A 113 -13.05 2.19 10.59
CA ILE A 113 -12.64 0.79 10.52
C ILE A 113 -12.36 0.24 11.93
N ASP A 114 -11.72 1.03 12.80
CA ASP A 114 -11.45 0.70 14.21
C ASP A 114 -12.73 0.55 15.06
N ARG A 115 -13.82 1.18 14.65
CA ARG A 115 -15.16 1.05 15.26
C ARG A 115 -16.00 -0.06 14.63
N ASN A 116 -15.43 -0.85 13.73
CA ASN A 116 -16.12 -1.87 12.93
C ASN A 116 -17.28 -1.30 12.08
N THR A 117 -17.15 -0.05 11.65
CA THR A 117 -18.10 0.61 10.74
C THR A 117 -17.40 0.92 9.41
N ALA A 118 -16.81 -0.11 8.80
CA ALA A 118 -16.13 0.04 7.50
C ALA A 118 -17.12 0.58 6.44
N PRO A 119 -16.65 1.45 5.51
CA PRO A 119 -17.54 2.05 4.52
C PRO A 119 -18.02 1.01 3.51
N ILE A 120 -19.25 1.19 2.99
CA ILE A 120 -19.66 0.51 1.78
C ILE A 120 -18.82 1.01 0.60
N ILE A 121 -18.30 0.09 -0.20
CA ILE A 121 -17.45 0.42 -1.35
C ILE A 121 -18.31 0.44 -2.60
N LEU A 122 -18.30 1.59 -3.28
CA LEU A 122 -18.85 1.76 -4.62
C LEU A 122 -17.76 1.38 -5.65
N GLU A 123 -18.15 0.61 -6.66
CA GLU A 123 -17.26 0.14 -7.75
C GLU A 123 -16.96 1.24 -8.78
N GLU A 124 -17.60 2.41 -8.64
CA GLU A 124 -17.41 3.53 -9.55
C GLU A 124 -16.23 4.43 -9.17
N ASP A 125 -15.67 5.08 -10.19
CA ASP A 125 -14.69 6.16 -10.04
C ASP A 125 -15.43 7.50 -10.10
N LEU A 126 -15.69 8.09 -8.93
CA LEU A 126 -16.58 9.26 -8.80
C LEU A 126 -15.83 10.57 -8.53
N ALA A 127 -14.50 10.55 -8.46
CA ALA A 127 -13.72 11.77 -8.25
C ALA A 127 -12.35 11.70 -8.93
N ILE A 128 -11.87 12.87 -9.36
CA ILE A 128 -10.50 13.11 -9.74
C ILE A 128 -9.87 14.02 -8.69
N TRP A 129 -8.80 13.57 -8.07
CA TRP A 129 -8.01 14.35 -7.13
C TRP A 129 -6.67 14.76 -7.77
N ARG A 130 -6.44 16.07 -7.85
CA ARG A 130 -5.17 16.62 -8.32
C ARG A 130 -4.23 16.75 -7.14
N SER A 131 -3.27 15.84 -7.03
CA SER A 131 -2.22 15.88 -6.01
C SER A 131 -0.91 16.38 -6.61
N GLY A 132 -0.16 17.20 -5.85
CA GLY A 132 1.20 17.61 -6.19
C GLY A 132 2.25 16.51 -6.07
N SER A 133 1.90 15.37 -5.45
CA SER A 133 2.74 14.16 -5.43
C SER A 133 1.90 12.89 -5.25
N SER A 134 2.20 11.85 -6.01
CA SER A 134 1.71 10.49 -5.80
C SER A 134 2.75 9.73 -4.96
N ASN A 135 2.60 9.75 -3.63
CA ASN A 135 3.48 9.00 -2.72
C ASN A 135 3.19 7.49 -2.71
N THR A 136 2.76 6.89 -3.84
CA THR A 136 2.50 5.44 -3.91
C THR A 136 3.67 4.60 -4.30
N ASN A 137 4.73 5.19 -4.85
CA ASN A 137 5.87 4.39 -5.25
C ASN A 137 6.72 4.10 -4.02
N LEU A 138 6.89 2.81 -3.73
CA LEU A 138 7.78 2.35 -2.67
C LEU A 138 9.21 2.70 -3.10
N SER A 139 9.74 3.83 -2.63
CA SER A 139 11.07 4.30 -3.00
C SER A 139 12.16 3.29 -2.69
N LEU A 140 13.21 3.23 -3.53
CA LEU A 140 14.33 2.30 -3.34
C LEU A 140 14.98 2.48 -1.97
N VAL A 141 15.17 3.73 -1.57
CA VAL A 141 15.60 4.13 -0.23
C VAL A 141 14.40 4.76 0.46
N ALA A 142 14.12 4.36 1.71
CA ALA A 142 13.01 4.94 2.45
C ALA A 142 13.14 6.47 2.53
N SER A 143 12.07 7.17 2.17
CA SER A 143 12.02 8.64 2.11
C SER A 143 12.07 9.28 3.50
N SER A 144 11.92 8.47 4.56
CA SER A 144 11.66 8.85 5.94
C SER A 144 10.34 9.60 6.17
N LEU A 145 9.56 9.85 5.12
CA LEU A 145 8.20 10.38 5.23
C LEU A 145 7.29 9.30 5.77
N ARG A 146 7.04 9.35 7.07
CA ARG A 146 6.11 8.47 7.78
C ARG A 146 4.78 9.20 8.00
N HIS A 147 3.67 8.55 7.70
CA HIS A 147 2.36 8.97 8.17
C HIS A 147 2.28 8.70 9.67
N ARG A 148 2.70 9.68 10.48
CA ARG A 148 2.87 9.53 11.93
C ARG A 148 1.59 9.06 12.64
N PHE A 149 0.43 9.41 12.11
CA PHE A 149 -0.84 8.99 12.67
C PHE A 149 -1.10 7.48 12.51
N LEU A 150 -0.54 6.81 11.48
CA LEU A 150 -0.78 5.39 11.22
C LEU A 150 -0.23 4.48 12.31
N LYS A 151 1.00 4.76 12.76
CA LYS A 151 1.74 3.89 13.68
C LYS A 151 0.90 3.55 14.94
N PRO A 152 0.31 4.50 15.67
CA PRO A 152 -0.56 4.18 16.80
C PRO A 152 -1.74 3.26 16.49
N TYR A 153 -2.32 3.32 15.29
CA TYR A 153 -3.42 2.42 14.90
C TYR A 153 -2.91 1.01 14.56
N ILE A 154 -1.75 0.89 13.92
CA ILE A 154 -1.13 -0.41 13.66
C ILE A 154 -0.68 -1.02 15.01
N ASP A 155 0.01 -0.25 15.86
CA ASP A 155 0.53 -0.67 17.16
C ASP A 155 -0.56 -1.27 18.06
N LYS A 156 -1.71 -0.60 18.19
CA LYS A 156 -2.83 -1.05 19.05
C LYS A 156 -3.64 -2.22 18.47
N THR A 157 -3.47 -2.53 17.19
CA THR A 157 -4.24 -3.60 16.54
C THR A 157 -3.48 -4.91 16.70
N GLU A 158 -4.02 -5.84 17.48
CA GLU A 158 -3.45 -7.19 17.60
C GLU A 158 -3.37 -7.88 16.23
N THR A 159 -2.35 -8.72 16.01
CA THR A 159 -2.16 -9.38 14.71
C THR A 159 -3.41 -10.18 14.30
N THR A 160 -4.02 -10.93 15.21
CA THR A 160 -5.29 -11.65 14.94
C THR A 160 -6.42 -10.70 14.53
N ALA A 161 -6.46 -9.51 15.14
CA ALA A 161 -7.48 -8.52 14.86
C ALA A 161 -7.29 -7.83 13.51
N LEU A 162 -6.11 -7.87 12.88
CA LEU A 162 -5.89 -7.40 11.50
C LEU A 162 -6.70 -8.23 10.48
N PHE A 163 -6.91 -9.51 10.79
CA PHE A 163 -7.59 -10.47 9.92
C PHE A 163 -9.06 -10.65 10.35
N SER A 164 -9.75 -9.60 10.81
CA SER A 164 -11.11 -9.75 11.36
C SER A 164 -12.14 -10.35 10.39
N GLU A 165 -11.97 -10.18 9.08
CA GLU A 165 -12.81 -10.81 8.05
C GLU A 165 -12.33 -12.21 7.63
N HIS A 166 -11.22 -12.70 8.20
CA HIS A 166 -10.59 -13.96 7.82
C HIS A 166 -10.21 -14.81 9.05
N ILE A 167 -9.90 -16.09 8.85
CA ILE A 167 -9.35 -16.92 9.91
C ILE A 167 -7.83 -16.88 9.78
N LEU A 168 -7.15 -16.35 10.80
CA LEU A 168 -5.69 -16.40 10.88
C LEU A 168 -5.26 -17.84 11.22
N VAL A 169 -4.65 -18.54 10.27
CA VAL A 169 -4.15 -19.91 10.46
C VAL A 169 -2.65 -19.96 10.77
N SER A 170 -1.91 -18.89 10.46
CA SER A 170 -0.48 -18.80 10.73
C SER A 170 -0.10 -17.45 11.35
N GLN A 171 0.25 -17.47 12.64
CA GLN A 171 0.71 -16.29 13.37
C GLN A 171 1.96 -15.64 12.74
N ILE A 172 2.96 -16.43 12.33
CA ILE A 172 4.21 -15.92 11.72
C ILE A 172 3.90 -15.09 10.47
N HIS A 173 3.13 -15.64 9.53
CA HIS A 173 2.70 -14.91 8.33
C HIS A 173 1.81 -13.70 8.65
N GLY A 174 0.98 -13.78 9.70
CA GLY A 174 0.24 -12.61 10.19
C GLY A 174 1.15 -11.48 10.66
N ASP A 175 2.21 -11.82 11.40
CA ASP A 175 3.21 -10.85 11.85
C ASP A 175 4.05 -10.31 10.68
N LEU A 176 4.28 -11.10 9.63
CA LEU A 176 4.90 -10.63 8.39
C LEU A 176 4.00 -9.67 7.59
N VAL A 177 2.68 -9.88 7.56
CA VAL A 177 1.74 -8.89 7.01
C VAL A 177 1.83 -7.58 7.80
N ARG A 178 1.87 -7.67 9.13
CA ARG A 178 2.05 -6.50 10.00
C ARG A 178 3.39 -5.79 9.75
N ASN A 179 4.48 -6.53 9.60
CA ASN A 179 5.80 -6.01 9.18
C ASN A 179 5.68 -5.20 7.88
N ALA A 180 5.03 -5.76 6.86
CA ALA A 180 4.87 -5.10 5.59
C ALA A 180 4.04 -3.82 5.67
N LEU A 181 3.03 -3.75 6.55
CA LEU A 181 2.29 -2.50 6.81
C LEU A 181 3.20 -1.40 7.37
N TYR A 182 4.15 -1.73 8.27
CA TYR A 182 5.15 -0.75 8.72
C TYR A 182 6.10 -0.34 7.60
N GLN A 183 6.52 -1.27 6.74
CA GLN A 183 7.36 -0.96 5.58
C GLN A 183 6.67 -0.04 4.58
N LYS A 184 5.36 -0.23 4.32
CA LYS A 184 4.54 0.69 3.49
C LYS A 184 4.48 2.11 4.06
N ASN A 185 4.67 2.26 5.38
CA ASN A 185 4.71 3.54 6.07
C ASN A 185 6.15 4.06 6.36
N ASP A 186 7.17 3.50 5.70
CA ASP A 186 8.58 3.83 5.90
C ASP A 186 9.08 3.69 7.36
N ASP A 187 8.38 2.91 8.20
CA ASP A 187 8.79 2.57 9.57
C ASP A 187 9.62 1.27 9.57
N LEU A 188 10.80 1.36 8.92
CA LEU A 188 11.72 0.24 8.76
C LEU A 188 12.24 -0.28 10.10
N ASP A 189 12.42 0.58 11.10
CA ASP A 189 12.87 0.18 12.44
C ASP A 189 11.89 -0.81 13.09
N THR A 190 10.58 -0.49 13.04
CA THR A 190 9.55 -1.37 13.63
C THR A 190 9.39 -2.65 12.80
N ALA A 191 9.44 -2.53 11.47
CA ALA A 191 9.44 -3.70 10.59
C ALA A 191 10.62 -4.64 10.94
N HIS A 192 11.83 -4.09 11.09
CA HIS A 192 13.04 -4.83 11.40
C HIS A 192 12.93 -5.58 12.72
N GLN A 193 12.39 -4.94 13.77
CA GLN A 193 12.16 -5.56 15.06
C GLN A 193 11.20 -6.76 14.98
N ILE A 194 10.17 -6.69 14.13
CA ILE A 194 9.25 -7.82 13.90
C ILE A 194 10.02 -8.99 13.28
N CYS A 195 10.76 -8.77 12.19
CA CYS A 195 11.58 -9.81 11.54
C CYS A 195 12.60 -10.44 12.51
N GLN A 196 13.29 -9.63 13.33
CA GLN A 196 14.21 -10.15 14.33
C GLN A 196 13.52 -11.00 15.39
N THR A 197 12.31 -10.62 15.79
CA THR A 197 11.58 -11.31 16.87
C THR A 197 11.10 -12.68 16.39
N ILE A 198 10.46 -12.74 15.23
CA ILE A 198 10.00 -14.01 14.64
C ILE A 198 11.18 -14.89 14.19
N GLY A 199 12.28 -14.29 13.71
CA GLY A 199 13.49 -15.01 13.32
C GLY A 199 14.22 -15.72 14.48
N LYS A 200 13.91 -15.37 15.74
CA LYS A 200 14.42 -16.09 16.92
C LYS A 200 13.70 -17.43 17.15
N THR A 201 12.48 -17.56 16.63
CA THR A 201 11.61 -18.72 16.91
C THR A 201 11.35 -19.57 15.67
N ALA A 202 11.57 -19.04 14.47
CA ALA A 202 11.43 -19.76 13.21
C ALA A 202 12.54 -19.36 12.21
N ASP A 203 13.11 -20.37 11.55
CA ASP A 203 14.03 -20.18 10.42
C ASP A 203 13.26 -20.45 9.13
N ALA A 204 12.70 -19.40 8.54
CA ALA A 204 11.88 -19.49 7.34
C ALA A 204 12.37 -18.51 6.25
N PRO A 205 12.47 -18.95 4.98
CA PRO A 205 12.95 -18.09 3.88
C PRO A 205 12.20 -16.76 3.74
N GLU A 206 10.89 -16.74 3.97
CA GLU A 206 10.05 -15.54 3.90
C GLU A 206 10.41 -14.50 4.97
N ILE A 207 10.81 -14.92 6.18
CA ILE A 207 11.29 -14.01 7.22
C ILE A 207 12.57 -13.33 6.74
N CYS A 208 13.51 -14.13 6.23
CA CYS A 208 14.76 -13.64 5.67
C CYS A 208 14.53 -12.70 4.47
N TYR A 209 13.54 -13.00 3.63
CA TYR A 209 13.23 -12.17 2.47
C TYR A 209 12.71 -10.79 2.88
N TRP A 210 11.72 -10.73 3.77
CA TRP A 210 11.21 -9.47 4.32
C TRP A 210 12.31 -8.66 5.02
N HIS A 211 13.24 -9.34 5.69
CA HIS A 211 14.42 -8.73 6.31
C HIS A 211 15.40 -8.15 5.25
N GLY A 212 15.62 -8.86 4.14
CA GLY A 212 16.42 -8.39 3.02
C GLY A 212 15.85 -7.12 2.38
N LEU A 213 14.52 -7.05 2.23
CA LEU A 213 13.84 -5.83 1.73
C LEU A 213 14.09 -4.62 2.62
N ILE A 214 14.05 -4.79 3.94
CA ILE A 214 14.33 -3.71 4.90
C ILE A 214 15.73 -3.16 4.68
N HIS A 215 16.75 -4.03 4.71
CA HIS A 215 18.14 -3.58 4.57
C HIS A 215 18.45 -2.99 3.20
N ARG A 216 17.81 -3.49 2.12
CA ARG A 216 17.92 -2.86 0.80
C ARG A 216 17.40 -1.43 0.83
N ARG A 217 16.32 -1.17 1.57
CA ARG A 217 15.71 0.16 1.73
C ARG A 217 16.41 1.05 2.76
N GLU A 218 17.29 0.48 3.60
CA GLU A 218 18.25 1.17 4.51
C GLU A 218 19.62 1.44 3.87
N PRO A 219 19.69 1.43 2.53
CA PRO A 219 20.89 1.18 1.71
C PRO A 219 22.02 0.33 2.34
N ASP A 220 21.69 -0.71 3.11
CA ASP A 220 22.65 -1.66 3.68
C ASP A 220 22.74 -2.92 2.81
N PHE A 221 23.31 -2.74 1.61
CA PHE A 221 23.34 -3.77 0.57
C PHE A 221 24.10 -5.04 1.00
N LYS A 222 25.13 -4.91 1.84
CA LYS A 222 25.89 -6.06 2.36
C LYS A 222 25.02 -6.94 3.27
N ASN A 223 24.25 -6.35 4.17
CA ASN A 223 23.33 -7.13 5.00
C ASN A 223 22.16 -7.65 4.16
N ALA A 224 21.59 -6.84 3.27
CA ALA A 224 20.54 -7.26 2.35
C ALA A 224 20.95 -8.51 1.54
N HIS A 225 22.17 -8.52 0.99
CA HIS A 225 22.72 -9.66 0.26
C HIS A 225 22.72 -10.94 1.12
N SER A 226 23.18 -10.83 2.36
CA SER A 226 23.23 -11.98 3.29
C SER A 226 21.83 -12.54 3.59
N TRP A 227 20.82 -11.68 3.70
CA TRP A 227 19.44 -12.09 3.92
C TRP A 227 18.79 -12.69 2.67
N PHE A 228 18.97 -12.09 1.51
CA PHE A 228 18.45 -12.65 0.25
C PHE A 228 19.10 -13.99 -0.10
N GLN A 229 20.37 -14.20 0.26
CA GLN A 229 21.02 -15.48 0.10
C GLN A 229 20.36 -16.59 0.95
N LYS A 230 19.94 -16.26 2.18
CA LYS A 230 19.19 -17.19 3.06
C LYS A 230 17.77 -17.46 2.55
N SER A 231 17.16 -16.50 1.85
CA SER A 231 15.81 -16.64 1.30
C SER A 231 15.74 -17.27 -0.09
N ARG A 232 16.84 -17.84 -0.62
CA ARG A 232 16.91 -18.39 -2.00
C ARG A 232 15.81 -19.41 -2.34
N ASN A 233 15.33 -20.16 -1.35
CA ASN A 233 14.29 -21.18 -1.51
C ASN A 233 12.88 -20.66 -1.17
N LEU A 234 12.66 -19.34 -1.24
CA LEU A 234 11.36 -18.74 -0.99
C LEU A 234 10.29 -19.34 -1.92
N ALA A 235 9.22 -19.85 -1.33
CA ALA A 235 8.12 -20.48 -2.07
C ALA A 235 7.38 -19.50 -3.00
N ALA A 236 7.45 -18.20 -2.74
CA ALA A 236 6.89 -17.15 -3.60
C ALA A 236 7.73 -16.83 -4.87
N ASN A 237 8.89 -17.49 -5.07
CA ASN A 237 9.79 -17.18 -6.19
C ASN A 237 9.11 -17.28 -7.56
N ASN A 238 8.17 -18.21 -7.76
CA ASN A 238 7.45 -18.35 -9.03
C ASN A 238 6.49 -17.16 -9.26
N GLN A 239 5.76 -16.74 -8.23
CA GLN A 239 4.88 -15.58 -8.28
C GLN A 239 5.68 -14.31 -8.58
N LEU A 240 6.80 -14.11 -7.88
CA LEU A 240 7.72 -12.99 -8.10
C LEU A 240 8.30 -13.00 -9.52
N TYR A 241 8.73 -14.18 -10.00
CA TYR A 241 9.21 -14.36 -11.37
C TYR A 241 8.15 -13.92 -12.39
N GLN A 242 6.94 -14.46 -12.30
CA GLN A 242 5.88 -14.17 -13.27
C GLN A 242 5.47 -12.70 -13.26
N ALA A 243 5.27 -12.13 -12.07
CA ALA A 243 4.85 -10.73 -11.93
C ALA A 243 5.91 -9.78 -12.52
N THR A 244 7.18 -9.96 -12.15
CA THR A 244 8.26 -9.10 -12.65
C THR A 244 8.56 -9.35 -14.13
N TYR A 245 8.50 -10.60 -14.60
CA TYR A 245 8.69 -10.93 -16.02
C TYR A 245 7.66 -10.24 -16.92
N ASN A 246 6.39 -10.29 -16.53
CA ASN A 246 5.28 -9.66 -17.26
C ASN A 246 5.37 -8.13 -17.23
N PHE A 247 5.86 -7.55 -16.14
CA PHE A 247 6.15 -6.12 -16.09
C PHE A 247 7.29 -5.74 -17.01
N LEU A 248 8.44 -6.41 -16.92
CA LEU A 248 9.62 -6.11 -17.75
C LEU A 248 9.29 -6.21 -19.24
N GLN A 249 8.49 -7.21 -19.66
CA GLN A 249 8.03 -7.34 -21.04
C GLN A 249 7.28 -6.08 -21.53
N ARG A 250 6.47 -5.46 -20.67
CA ARG A 250 5.76 -4.21 -20.97
C ARG A 250 6.68 -3.00 -20.89
N ALA A 251 7.52 -2.92 -19.87
CA ALA A 251 8.45 -1.82 -19.64
C ALA A 251 9.41 -1.60 -20.82
N ILE A 252 9.88 -2.67 -21.46
CA ILE A 252 10.72 -2.61 -22.67
C ILE A 252 10.02 -1.86 -23.82
N GLN A 253 8.70 -1.85 -23.85
CA GLN A 253 7.90 -1.18 -24.89
C GLN A 253 7.43 0.23 -24.49
N MET A 254 7.65 0.65 -23.24
CA MET A 254 7.16 1.93 -22.71
C MET A 254 8.19 3.05 -22.94
N PRO A 255 7.88 4.08 -23.76
CA PRO A 255 8.81 5.18 -24.04
C PRO A 255 9.27 5.94 -22.79
N ASP A 256 8.43 6.02 -21.76
CA ASP A 256 8.67 6.72 -20.50
C ASP A 256 9.89 6.23 -19.69
N TYR A 257 10.43 5.04 -20.03
CA TYR A 257 11.65 4.50 -19.44
C TYR A 257 12.93 4.88 -20.22
N GLY A 258 12.83 5.54 -21.37
CA GLY A 258 14.00 6.05 -22.11
C GLY A 258 15.04 4.96 -22.38
N ASP A 259 16.29 5.23 -21.99
CA ASP A 259 17.42 4.31 -22.18
C ASP A 259 17.44 3.14 -21.17
N THR A 260 16.72 3.26 -20.04
CA THR A 260 16.64 2.19 -19.04
C THR A 260 15.88 0.95 -19.54
N ARG A 261 15.19 1.07 -20.69
CA ARG A 261 14.62 -0.08 -21.41
C ARG A 261 15.66 -1.13 -21.77
N GLU A 262 16.92 -0.75 -21.99
CA GLU A 262 18.00 -1.72 -22.23
C GLU A 262 18.30 -2.54 -20.97
N VAL A 263 18.31 -1.91 -19.79
CA VAL A 263 18.44 -2.59 -18.50
C VAL A 263 17.24 -3.51 -18.25
N ALA A 264 16.01 -3.05 -18.56
CA ALA A 264 14.81 -3.88 -18.47
C ALA A 264 14.90 -5.13 -19.38
N LEU A 265 15.41 -4.98 -20.60
CA LEU A 265 15.64 -6.08 -21.53
C LEU A 265 16.66 -7.08 -20.99
N GLN A 266 17.79 -6.60 -20.48
CA GLN A 266 18.83 -7.45 -19.88
C GLN A 266 18.29 -8.22 -18.67
N PHE A 267 17.53 -7.55 -17.80
CA PHE A 267 16.91 -8.22 -16.65
C PHE A 267 15.87 -9.26 -17.08
N TRP A 268 15.04 -8.94 -18.07
CA TRP A 268 14.07 -9.90 -18.61
C TRP A 268 14.75 -11.15 -19.20
N GLN A 269 15.85 -10.98 -19.92
CA GLN A 269 16.67 -12.08 -20.44
C GLN A 269 17.33 -12.89 -19.33
N HIS A 270 17.84 -12.23 -18.28
CA HIS A 270 18.39 -12.89 -17.10
C HIS A 270 17.36 -13.80 -16.44
N LEU A 271 16.17 -13.26 -16.12
CA LEU A 271 15.09 -14.05 -15.53
C LEU A 271 14.70 -15.22 -16.42
N ARG A 272 14.57 -15.01 -17.74
CA ARG A 272 14.29 -16.08 -18.69
C ARG A 272 15.32 -17.21 -18.63
N ASN A 273 16.61 -16.87 -18.51
CA ASN A 273 17.70 -17.83 -18.44
C ASN A 273 17.77 -18.55 -17.10
N GLN A 274 17.50 -17.86 -15.99
CA GLN A 274 17.45 -18.47 -14.65
C GLN A 274 16.21 -19.36 -14.46
N GLY A 275 15.09 -19.01 -15.10
CA GLY A 275 13.81 -19.70 -14.92
C GLY A 275 13.15 -19.49 -13.55
N THR A 276 13.67 -18.55 -12.76
CA THR A 276 13.18 -18.19 -11.42
C THR A 276 13.48 -16.73 -11.11
N TRP A 277 12.85 -16.20 -10.07
CA TRP A 277 13.17 -14.90 -9.51
C TRP A 277 14.57 -14.91 -8.88
N ASP A 278 15.33 -13.83 -9.13
CA ASP A 278 16.68 -13.64 -8.60
C ASP A 278 16.77 -12.29 -7.86
N ALA A 279 16.53 -12.35 -6.55
CA ALA A 279 16.58 -11.19 -5.67
C ALA A 279 17.98 -10.56 -5.58
N LEU A 280 19.06 -11.35 -5.75
CA LEU A 280 20.43 -10.84 -5.67
C LEU A 280 20.79 -10.06 -6.94
N TYR A 281 20.35 -10.52 -8.12
CA TYR A 281 20.49 -9.72 -9.34
C TYR A 281 19.76 -8.38 -9.22
N PHE A 282 18.53 -8.40 -8.69
CA PHE A 282 17.79 -7.16 -8.47
C PHE A 282 18.46 -6.24 -7.44
N LEU A 283 18.96 -6.80 -6.32
CA LEU A 283 19.72 -6.06 -5.32
C LEU A 283 20.92 -5.32 -5.93
N ASN A 284 21.70 -5.99 -6.78
CA ASN A 284 22.87 -5.41 -7.43
C ASN A 284 22.49 -4.24 -8.36
N LEU A 285 21.34 -4.34 -9.05
CA LEU A 285 20.82 -3.22 -9.86
C LEU A 285 20.44 -2.03 -8.97
N CYS A 286 19.79 -2.27 -7.82
CA CYS A 286 19.45 -1.22 -6.85
C CYS A 286 20.71 -0.55 -6.29
N GLU A 287 21.70 -1.33 -5.86
CA GLU A 287 22.99 -0.82 -5.36
C GLU A 287 23.66 0.08 -6.40
N SER A 288 23.81 -0.42 -7.64
CA SER A 288 24.39 0.34 -8.74
C SER A 288 23.61 1.64 -9.05
N ALA A 289 22.28 1.62 -9.03
CA ALA A 289 21.48 2.83 -9.29
C ALA A 289 21.63 3.90 -8.19
N ILE A 290 21.81 3.48 -6.94
CA ILE A 290 22.05 4.37 -5.80
C ILE A 290 23.47 4.93 -5.82
N GLU A 291 24.48 4.08 -6.00
CA GLU A 291 25.89 4.50 -6.05
C GLU A 291 26.18 5.46 -7.19
N ASN A 292 25.61 5.19 -8.37
CA ASN A 292 25.79 6.02 -9.56
C ASN A 292 24.80 7.19 -9.64
N LYS A 293 23.89 7.35 -8.68
CA LYS A 293 22.86 8.40 -8.64
C LYS A 293 22.04 8.49 -9.94
N ASN A 294 21.70 7.34 -10.52
CA ASN A 294 20.98 7.26 -11.79
C ASN A 294 19.46 7.34 -11.55
N SER A 295 18.89 8.54 -11.62
CA SER A 295 17.46 8.77 -11.34
C SER A 295 16.52 8.02 -12.27
N ASP A 296 16.88 7.88 -13.55
CA ASP A 296 16.02 7.19 -14.52
C ASP A 296 15.97 5.70 -14.22
N LEU A 297 17.13 5.10 -13.90
CA LEU A 297 17.19 3.71 -13.48
C LEU A 297 16.47 3.50 -12.16
N GLN A 298 16.59 4.43 -11.20
CA GLN A 298 15.85 4.35 -9.94
C GLN A 298 14.34 4.26 -10.19
N LYS A 299 13.77 5.08 -11.08
CA LYS A 299 12.34 5.00 -11.43
C LYS A 299 11.92 3.60 -11.90
N LEU A 300 12.67 2.99 -12.82
CA LEU A 300 12.40 1.62 -13.28
C LEU A 300 12.46 0.61 -12.13
N LEU A 301 13.49 0.72 -11.27
CA LEU A 301 13.68 -0.22 -10.17
C LEU A 301 12.66 -0.02 -9.04
N GLU A 302 12.16 1.20 -8.82
CA GLU A 302 11.05 1.47 -7.89
C GLU A 302 9.76 0.80 -8.35
N ASP A 303 9.46 0.82 -9.65
CA ASP A 303 8.30 0.11 -10.21
C ASP A 303 8.45 -1.41 -10.05
N ILE A 304 9.65 -1.96 -10.27
CA ILE A 304 9.93 -3.39 -10.01
C ILE A 304 9.80 -3.72 -8.52
N GLN A 305 10.33 -2.87 -7.64
CA GLN A 305 10.25 -3.03 -6.20
C GLN A 305 8.79 -2.98 -5.71
N ALA A 306 7.95 -2.11 -6.28
CA ALA A 306 6.53 -2.08 -5.96
C ALA A 306 5.86 -3.42 -6.33
N ILE A 307 6.17 -3.99 -7.50
CA ILE A 307 5.64 -5.29 -7.93
C ILE A 307 6.13 -6.43 -7.03
N GLU A 308 7.42 -6.45 -6.70
CA GLU A 308 8.01 -7.41 -5.78
C GLU A 308 7.31 -7.35 -4.42
N PHE A 309 7.13 -6.14 -3.88
CA PHE A 309 6.51 -5.92 -2.58
C PHE A 309 5.04 -6.37 -2.57
N GLU A 310 4.23 -5.94 -3.54
CA GLU A 310 2.80 -6.33 -3.60
C GLU A 310 2.63 -7.83 -3.80
N THR A 311 3.46 -8.45 -4.64
CA THR A 311 3.43 -9.89 -4.87
C THR A 311 3.76 -10.67 -3.60
N LEU A 312 4.81 -10.24 -2.87
CA LEU A 312 5.20 -10.86 -1.62
C LEU A 312 4.16 -10.62 -0.51
N PHE A 313 3.58 -9.41 -0.46
CA PHE A 313 2.52 -9.05 0.47
C PHE A 313 1.30 -9.93 0.29
N GLN A 314 0.81 -10.06 -0.95
CA GLN A 314 -0.32 -10.92 -1.29
C GLN A 314 -0.04 -12.38 -0.91
N TRP A 315 1.12 -12.91 -1.28
CA TRP A 315 1.50 -14.29 -0.94
C TRP A 315 1.57 -14.50 0.58
N THR A 316 2.15 -13.54 1.32
CA THR A 316 2.26 -13.59 2.78
C THR A 316 0.88 -13.56 3.43
N PHE A 317 -0.02 -12.71 2.95
CA PHE A 317 -1.41 -12.66 3.39
C PHE A 317 -2.13 -13.98 3.15
N GLN A 318 -2.03 -14.55 1.95
CA GLN A 318 -2.63 -15.83 1.61
C GLN A 318 -2.08 -16.97 2.49
N LYS A 319 -0.78 -16.97 2.82
CA LYS A 319 -0.22 -17.91 3.80
C LYS A 319 -0.76 -17.69 5.21
N ALA A 320 -0.99 -16.44 5.62
CA ALA A 320 -1.57 -16.13 6.92
C ALA A 320 -2.99 -16.71 7.07
N ILE A 321 -3.78 -16.74 5.99
CA ILE A 321 -5.17 -17.25 5.98
C ILE A 321 -5.34 -18.66 5.41
N GLY A 322 -4.25 -19.31 4.97
CA GLY A 322 -4.24 -20.70 4.52
C GLY A 322 -4.73 -20.93 3.08
N THR A 323 -4.57 -19.94 2.19
CA THR A 323 -5.04 -19.98 0.80
C THR A 323 -3.92 -19.96 -0.26
N ALA A 324 -2.64 -19.93 0.16
CA ALA A 324 -1.47 -19.86 -0.71
C ALA A 324 -0.84 -21.21 -1.07
#